data_AF-E9CQA7-F1
#
_entry.id   AF-E9CQA7-F1
#
_cell.length_a   1.000
_cell.length_b   1.000
_cell.length_c   1.000
_cell.angle_alpha   90.00
_cell.angle_beta   90.00
_cell.angle_gamma   90.00
#
_symmetry.space_group_name_H-M   'P 1'
#
loop_
_entity.id
_entity.type
_entity.pdbx_description
1 polymer ?
#
loop_
_entity_poly.entity_id
_entity_poly.type
_entity_poly.pdbx_seq_one_letter_code
_entity_poly.pdbx_strand_id
1 'polypeptide(L)'
;GVEGDQIALGIKRSETFWNPKIALGSTPIVKGTSRIEKAYEESDQRRYYVPCPHCGEHQVLEWGGPETPYGIKWDKDEHGEGIPETAYYVCRHNGCVIHHNEKASMVKRGEWRASKPFKGHAGFHIWAGYSLFPNAAWKYLVAEWLRVKNDPLMRQTFINLVLGEPYEDRGEKALSEKRLLERCEVWSAEVPDGVAVLIAGIDTQDDRFEIEVTGWGRNEESWSVAFDVEESWSVA
;
A
#
# COMPACT_ATOMS: atom_id res chain seq x y z
N GLY A 1 7.38 -21.80 -8.80
CA GLY A 1 7.55 -23.22 -9.14
C GLY A 1 6.19 -23.82 -9.39
N VAL A 2 6.09 -24.77 -10.32
CA VAL A 2 4.82 -25.35 -10.82
C VAL A 2 4.17 -26.33 -9.80
N GLU A 3 4.80 -26.55 -8.64
CA GLU A 3 4.28 -27.37 -7.55
C GLU A 3 3.54 -26.51 -6.50
N GLY A 4 2.20 -26.45 -6.56
CA GLY A 4 1.30 -26.08 -5.45
C GLY A 4 1.67 -24.86 -4.57
N ASP A 5 0.99 -24.72 -3.42
CA ASP A 5 1.39 -23.72 -2.43
C ASP A 5 2.63 -24.21 -1.66
N GLN A 6 3.75 -23.51 -1.86
CA GLN A 6 5.04 -23.82 -1.23
C GLN A 6 4.98 -23.78 0.31
N ILE A 7 4.13 -22.93 0.89
CA ILE A 7 3.94 -22.89 2.36
C ILE A 7 3.27 -24.17 2.81
N ALA A 8 2.15 -24.54 2.19
CA ALA A 8 1.43 -25.78 2.49
C ALA A 8 2.32 -27.03 2.29
N LEU A 9 3.14 -27.05 1.24
CA LEU A 9 4.07 -28.15 0.98
C LEU A 9 5.14 -28.25 2.08
N GLY A 10 5.69 -27.11 2.52
CA GLY A 10 6.64 -27.04 3.62
C GLY A 10 6.05 -27.53 4.95
N ILE A 11 4.82 -27.11 5.26
CA ILE A 11 4.09 -27.57 6.45
C ILE A 11 3.88 -29.08 6.40
N LYS A 12 3.42 -29.62 5.27
CA LYS A 12 3.16 -31.06 5.09
C LYS A 12 4.42 -31.91 5.26
N ARG A 13 5.57 -31.41 4.82
CA ARG A 13 6.88 -32.08 5.01
C ARG A 13 7.29 -32.19 6.48
N SER A 14 6.68 -31.41 7.38
CA SER A 14 6.99 -31.44 8.81
C SER A 14 6.14 -32.43 9.62
N GLU A 15 5.11 -33.05 9.01
CA GLU A 15 4.18 -33.99 9.69
C GLU A 15 4.86 -35.25 10.25
N THR A 16 6.04 -35.61 9.73
CA THR A 16 6.82 -36.76 10.21
C THR A 16 7.51 -36.48 11.54
N PHE A 17 7.60 -35.22 11.97
CA PHE A 17 8.14 -34.85 13.26
C PHE A 17 7.03 -34.81 14.30
N TRP A 18 7.32 -35.28 15.52
CA TRP A 18 6.35 -35.30 16.62
C TRP A 18 6.12 -33.92 17.26
N ASN A 19 7.01 -32.95 17.02
CA ASN A 19 6.97 -31.59 17.57
C ASN A 19 7.44 -30.52 16.57
N PRO A 20 6.84 -30.42 15.37
CA PRO A 20 7.31 -29.47 14.36
C PRO A 20 7.13 -28.03 14.85
N LYS A 21 8.14 -27.21 14.61
CA LYS A 21 8.07 -25.75 14.78
C LYS A 21 8.14 -25.11 13.42
N ILE A 22 7.11 -24.35 13.07
CA ILE A 22 6.98 -23.71 11.77
C ILE A 22 7.02 -22.20 11.99
N ALA A 23 7.95 -21.53 11.32
CA ALA A 23 8.08 -20.09 11.35
C ALA A 23 7.86 -19.55 9.94
N LEU A 24 6.92 -18.61 9.81
CA LEU A 24 6.66 -17.86 8.59
C LEU A 24 7.15 -16.43 8.81
N GLY A 25 8.00 -15.93 7.92
CA GLY A 25 8.52 -14.58 7.98
C GLY A 25 8.61 -13.99 6.59
N SER A 26 7.99 -12.83 6.39
CA SER A 26 8.04 -12.04 5.15
C SER A 26 7.55 -10.62 5.45
N THR A 27 7.82 -9.69 4.55
CA THR A 27 7.11 -8.41 4.52
C THR A 27 5.76 -8.58 3.80
N PRO A 28 4.69 -7.92 4.26
CA PRO A 28 3.44 -7.87 3.53
C PRO A 28 3.61 -7.06 2.23
N ILE A 29 2.74 -7.30 1.23
CA ILE A 29 2.91 -6.74 -0.12
C ILE A 29 1.70 -5.90 -0.53
N VAL A 30 0.58 -6.55 -0.82
CA VAL A 30 -0.69 -5.89 -1.14
C VAL A 30 -1.75 -6.50 -0.23
N LYS A 31 -2.54 -5.62 0.39
CA LYS A 31 -3.64 -5.99 1.27
C LYS A 31 -4.59 -7.00 0.60
N GLY A 32 -4.95 -8.05 1.33
CA GLY A 32 -5.85 -9.11 0.88
C GLY A 32 -5.21 -10.17 -0.03
N THR A 33 -4.00 -9.95 -0.55
CA THR A 33 -3.28 -10.95 -1.36
C THR A 33 -2.01 -11.47 -0.68
N SER A 34 -1.53 -10.77 0.35
CA SER A 34 -0.30 -11.13 1.03
C SER A 34 -0.49 -12.36 1.93
N ARG A 35 0.34 -13.39 1.71
CA ARG A 35 0.27 -14.63 2.49
C ARG A 35 0.65 -14.44 3.95
N ILE A 36 1.61 -13.56 4.23
CA ILE A 36 2.05 -13.29 5.61
C ILE A 36 0.99 -12.47 6.36
N GLU A 37 0.28 -11.58 5.67
CA GLU A 37 -0.88 -10.88 6.22
C GLU A 37 -1.96 -11.88 6.62
N LYS A 38 -2.36 -12.79 5.72
CA LYS A 38 -3.34 -13.84 6.03
C LYS A 38 -2.89 -14.71 7.23
N ALA A 39 -1.63 -15.14 7.26
CA ALA A 39 -1.11 -15.91 8.38
C ALA A 39 -1.15 -15.12 9.70
N TYR A 40 -0.79 -13.82 9.67
CA TYR A 40 -0.91 -12.94 10.83
C TYR A 40 -2.38 -12.77 11.24
N GLU A 41 -3.31 -12.64 10.30
CA GLU A 41 -4.74 -12.51 10.59
C GLU A 41 -5.33 -13.71 11.31
N GLU A 42 -4.87 -14.92 10.95
CA GLU A 42 -5.21 -16.22 11.53
C GLU A 42 -4.52 -16.49 12.88
N SER A 43 -3.56 -15.66 13.29
CA SER A 43 -2.80 -15.80 14.54
C SER A 43 -3.43 -15.03 15.72
N ASP A 44 -2.74 -15.06 16.88
CA ASP A 44 -3.07 -14.24 18.05
C ASP A 44 -2.68 -12.75 17.94
N GLN A 45 -2.04 -12.34 16.84
CA GLN A 45 -1.76 -10.94 16.45
C GLN A 45 -1.05 -10.10 17.53
N ARG A 46 0.18 -10.47 17.85
CA ARG A 46 0.99 -9.72 18.81
C ARG A 46 1.59 -8.47 18.19
N ARG A 47 1.59 -7.40 18.98
CA ARG A 47 2.33 -6.16 18.73
C ARG A 47 3.26 -5.89 19.91
N TYR A 48 4.36 -5.20 19.66
CA TYR A 48 5.31 -4.85 20.70
C TYR A 48 4.95 -3.50 21.32
N TYR A 49 4.44 -3.54 22.54
CA TYR A 49 4.04 -2.35 23.29
C TYR A 49 5.22 -1.82 24.08
N VAL A 50 5.54 -0.55 23.93
CA VAL A 50 6.61 0.12 24.65
C VAL A 50 6.06 1.21 25.57
N PRO A 51 6.56 1.35 26.80
CA PRO A 51 6.11 2.40 27.71
C PRO A 51 6.67 3.76 27.29
N CYS A 52 5.82 4.78 27.23
CA CYS A 52 6.26 6.16 27.13
C CYS A 52 7.23 6.48 28.29
N PRO A 53 8.43 7.03 28.04
CA PRO A 53 9.37 7.39 29.12
C PRO A 53 8.82 8.49 30.04
N HIS A 54 7.89 9.31 29.56
CA HIS A 54 7.35 10.46 30.30
C HIS A 54 6.08 10.14 31.10
N CYS A 55 5.13 9.40 30.52
CA CYS A 55 3.87 9.06 31.19
C CYS A 55 3.72 7.59 31.61
N GLY A 56 4.63 6.70 31.20
CA GLY A 56 4.60 5.27 31.55
C GLY A 56 3.58 4.43 30.78
N GLU A 57 2.61 5.05 30.10
CA GLU A 57 1.59 4.34 29.34
C GLU A 57 2.18 3.56 28.16
N HIS A 58 1.67 2.34 27.97
CA HIS A 58 2.16 1.42 26.95
C HIS A 58 1.46 1.64 25.61
N GLN A 59 2.23 1.70 24.53
CA GLN A 59 1.73 1.96 23.18
C GLN A 59 2.54 1.20 22.13
N VAL A 60 1.95 0.99 20.96
CA VAL A 60 2.69 0.57 19.77
C VAL A 60 3.27 1.81 19.12
N LEU A 61 4.49 1.73 18.56
CA LEU A 61 5.06 2.79 17.75
C LEU A 61 4.39 2.81 16.38
N GLU A 62 3.94 3.97 15.95
CA GLU A 62 3.26 4.18 14.69
C GLU A 62 3.98 5.25 13.85
N TRP A 63 3.87 5.17 12.53
CA TRP A 63 4.46 6.17 11.64
C TRP A 63 3.87 7.58 11.89
N GLY A 64 2.55 7.68 12.04
CA GLY A 64 1.85 8.95 12.29
C GLY A 64 1.69 9.79 11.01
N GLY A 65 0.50 9.77 10.41
CA GLY A 65 0.19 10.63 9.25
C GLY A 65 0.00 12.11 9.63
N PRO A 66 -0.18 13.01 8.64
CA PRO A 66 -0.44 14.43 8.89
C PRO A 66 -1.64 14.68 9.82
N GLU A 67 -2.71 13.91 9.64
CA GLU A 67 -3.95 13.99 10.43
C GLU A 67 -3.88 13.28 11.80
N THR A 68 -2.80 12.53 12.04
CA THR A 68 -2.65 11.75 13.28
C THR A 68 -1.83 12.56 14.29
N PRO A 69 -2.35 12.89 15.49
CA PRO A 69 -1.63 13.74 16.45
C PRO A 69 -0.44 13.03 17.12
N TYR A 70 -0.35 11.70 17.00
CA TYR A 70 0.72 10.87 17.55
C TYR A 70 1.52 10.16 16.45
N GLY A 71 2.61 9.48 16.84
CA GLY A 71 3.52 8.78 15.92
C GLY A 71 4.82 9.55 15.69
N ILE A 72 5.58 9.18 14.66
CA ILE A 72 6.80 9.89 14.27
C ILE A 72 6.44 11.26 13.68
N LYS A 73 7.10 12.30 14.16
CA LYS A 73 6.94 13.70 13.73
C LYS A 73 8.30 14.34 13.51
N TRP A 74 8.31 15.41 12.72
CA TRP A 74 9.49 16.20 12.41
C TRP A 74 9.05 17.61 12.03
N ASP A 75 9.94 18.56 12.23
CA ASP A 75 9.71 19.96 11.91
C ASP A 75 9.92 20.22 10.42
N LYS A 76 9.47 21.38 9.97
CA LYS A 76 9.65 21.87 8.60
C LYS A 76 10.49 23.15 8.61
N ASP A 77 11.24 23.35 7.54
CA ASP A 77 11.96 24.60 7.31
C ASP A 77 11.05 25.73 6.83
N GLU A 78 11.63 26.90 6.58
CA GLU A 78 10.92 28.10 6.10
C GLU A 78 10.24 27.90 4.74
N HIS A 79 10.68 26.89 3.96
CA HIS A 79 10.11 26.54 2.65
C HIS A 79 9.06 25.43 2.74
N GLY A 80 8.80 24.91 3.95
CA GLY A 80 7.84 23.83 4.19
C GLY A 80 8.39 22.43 3.94
N GLU A 81 9.69 22.28 3.69
CA GLU A 81 10.35 20.99 3.54
C GLU A 81 10.66 20.37 4.91
N GLY A 82 10.51 19.05 5.03
CA GLY A 82 10.71 18.36 6.30
C GLY A 82 12.19 18.27 6.66
N ILE A 83 12.53 18.47 7.93
CA ILE A 83 13.91 18.41 8.44
C ILE A 83 14.12 17.06 9.17
N PRO A 84 14.77 16.06 8.56
CA PRO A 84 14.87 14.71 9.15
C PRO A 84 15.54 14.67 10.53
N GLU A 85 16.50 15.55 10.78
CA GLU A 85 17.28 15.63 12.03
C GLU A 85 16.40 15.95 13.24
N THR A 86 15.26 16.60 13.01
CA THR A 86 14.29 16.96 14.05
C THR A 86 13.32 15.82 14.37
N ALA A 87 13.51 14.61 13.84
CA ALA A 87 12.59 13.50 14.08
C ALA A 87 12.44 13.14 15.57
N TYR A 88 11.20 13.19 16.05
CA TYR A 88 10.78 12.75 17.39
C TYR A 88 9.52 11.88 17.29
N TYR A 89 9.10 11.30 18.41
CA TYR A 89 7.87 10.53 18.50
C TYR A 89 6.89 11.19 19.47
N VAL A 90 5.62 11.30 19.10
CA VAL A 90 4.56 11.83 19.96
C VAL A 90 3.73 10.68 20.52
N CYS A 91 3.60 10.63 21.85
CA CYS A 91 2.82 9.61 22.54
C CYS A 91 1.31 9.71 22.23
N ARG A 92 0.68 8.57 21.96
CA ARG A 92 -0.77 8.45 21.68
C ARG A 92 -1.65 8.83 22.88
N HIS A 93 -1.18 8.58 24.10
CA HIS A 93 -2.02 8.73 25.30
C HIS A 93 -2.04 10.16 25.82
N ASN A 94 -0.87 10.79 25.91
CA ASN A 94 -0.70 12.08 26.58
C ASN A 94 0.03 13.13 25.73
N GLY A 95 0.33 12.85 24.45
CA GLY A 95 1.01 13.80 23.58
C GLY A 95 2.47 14.10 23.96
N CYS A 96 3.08 13.33 24.85
CA CYS A 96 4.47 13.53 25.25
C CYS A 96 5.42 13.42 24.05
N VAL A 97 6.35 14.38 23.94
CA VAL A 97 7.43 14.36 22.95
C VAL A 97 8.55 13.45 23.44
N ILE A 98 8.87 12.41 22.66
CA ILE A 98 9.90 11.42 22.95
C ILE A 98 11.01 11.60 21.93
N HIS A 99 12.22 11.89 22.40
CA HIS A 99 13.38 12.04 21.53
C HIS A 99 14.06 10.70 21.25
N HIS A 100 14.85 10.65 20.18
CA HIS A 100 15.45 9.41 19.69
C HIS A 100 16.39 8.72 20.71
N ASN A 101 17.10 9.50 21.52
CA ASN A 101 17.98 9.00 22.59
C ASN A 101 17.21 8.21 23.67
N GLU A 102 15.93 8.49 23.87
CA GLU A 102 15.08 7.79 24.84
C GLU A 102 14.59 6.43 24.31
N LYS A 103 14.61 6.23 22.99
CA LYS A 103 14.10 5.05 22.30
C LYS A 103 14.68 3.74 22.85
N ALA A 104 15.98 3.68 23.09
CA ALA A 104 16.63 2.45 23.55
C ALA A 104 16.08 1.97 24.90
N SER A 105 15.86 2.90 25.84
CA SER A 105 15.28 2.61 27.15
C SER A 105 13.80 2.20 27.06
N MET A 106 13.07 2.83 26.15
CA MET A 106 11.66 2.56 25.86
C MET A 106 11.48 1.17 25.25
N VAL A 107 12.26 0.84 24.21
CA VAL A 107 12.23 -0.46 23.53
C VAL A 107 12.63 -1.59 24.49
N LYS A 108 13.67 -1.41 25.32
CA LYS A 108 14.12 -2.43 26.28
C LYS A 108 13.04 -2.80 27.30
N ARG A 109 12.14 -1.88 27.64
CA ARG A 109 11.04 -2.09 28.59
C ARG A 109 9.73 -2.51 27.92
N GLY A 110 9.75 -2.79 26.62
CA GLY A 110 8.56 -3.19 25.90
C GLY A 110 8.17 -4.65 26.12
N GLU A 111 6.92 -4.96 25.80
CA GLU A 111 6.35 -6.29 25.93
C GLU A 111 5.44 -6.65 24.76
N TRP A 112 5.40 -7.94 24.41
CA TRP A 112 4.50 -8.44 23.38
C TRP A 112 3.10 -8.66 23.97
N ARG A 113 2.10 -8.01 23.40
CA ARG A 113 0.69 -8.22 23.76
C ARG A 113 -0.10 -8.73 22.56
N ALA A 114 -0.82 -9.83 22.76
CA ALA A 114 -1.74 -10.41 21.77
C ALA A 114 -3.04 -9.60 21.72
N SER A 115 -3.56 -9.34 20.53
CA SER A 115 -4.89 -8.74 20.35
C SER A 115 -5.99 -9.78 20.20
N LYS A 116 -5.63 -11.04 19.90
CA LYS A 116 -6.57 -12.18 19.78
C LYS A 116 -6.17 -13.32 20.72
N PRO A 117 -7.10 -14.22 21.10
CA PRO A 117 -6.79 -15.41 21.89
C PRO A 117 -5.82 -16.35 21.18
N PHE A 118 -4.88 -16.94 21.92
CA PHE A 118 -3.94 -17.93 21.38
C PHE A 118 -4.62 -19.28 21.12
N LYS A 119 -4.55 -19.75 19.88
CA LYS A 119 -5.09 -21.05 19.43
C LYS A 119 -4.03 -21.97 18.83
N GLY A 120 -2.79 -21.87 19.30
CA GLY A 120 -1.65 -22.65 18.76
C GLY A 120 -0.86 -21.93 17.66
N HIS A 121 -1.31 -20.77 17.20
CA HIS A 121 -0.63 -19.95 16.20
C HIS A 121 -0.34 -18.56 16.77
N ALA A 122 0.94 -18.27 17.02
CA ALA A 122 1.39 -16.96 17.50
C ALA A 122 1.91 -16.13 16.34
N GLY A 123 1.43 -14.90 16.18
CA GLY A 123 1.87 -13.98 15.13
C GLY A 123 2.44 -12.71 15.72
N PHE A 124 3.44 -12.14 15.06
CA PHE A 124 4.19 -11.01 15.58
C PHE A 124 4.35 -9.96 14.47
N HIS A 125 4.08 -8.70 14.81
CA HIS A 125 4.40 -7.57 13.96
C HIS A 125 5.33 -6.60 14.70
N ILE A 126 6.40 -6.21 14.02
CA ILE A 126 7.35 -5.18 14.41
C ILE A 126 7.89 -4.52 13.14
N TRP A 127 8.32 -3.27 13.24
CA TRP A 127 8.78 -2.48 12.10
C TRP A 127 10.04 -1.66 12.44
N ALA A 128 10.61 -1.00 11.43
CA ALA A 128 11.92 -0.35 11.55
C ALA A 128 12.00 0.71 12.67
N GLY A 129 10.87 1.35 13.02
CA GLY A 129 10.80 2.34 14.10
C GLY A 129 11.27 1.84 15.48
N TYR A 130 11.25 0.52 15.71
CA TYR A 130 11.74 -0.12 16.92
C TYR A 130 13.23 -0.48 16.89
N SER A 131 13.84 -0.56 15.71
CA SER A 131 15.20 -1.07 15.53
C SER A 131 16.21 -0.19 16.25
N LEU A 132 17.14 -0.80 17.01
CA LEU A 132 18.22 -0.08 17.71
C LEU A 132 19.46 0.12 16.83
N PHE A 133 19.44 -0.32 15.58
CA PHE A 133 20.56 -0.11 14.68
C PHE A 133 20.68 1.37 14.27
N PRO A 134 21.91 1.92 14.18
CA PRO A 134 22.13 3.33 13.82
C PRO A 134 21.47 3.73 12.50
N ASN A 135 21.50 2.85 11.49
CA ASN A 135 20.94 3.10 10.17
C ASN A 135 19.40 3.10 10.14
N ALA A 136 18.74 2.67 11.22
CA ALA A 136 17.29 2.73 11.40
C ALA A 136 16.90 3.80 12.45
N ALA A 137 17.76 4.79 12.67
CA ALA A 137 17.38 5.94 13.48
C ALA A 137 16.18 6.66 12.86
N TRP A 138 15.31 7.28 13.68
CA TRP A 138 14.08 7.90 13.18
C TRP A 138 14.35 8.98 12.13
N LYS A 139 15.45 9.73 12.28
CA LYS A 139 15.90 10.68 11.26
C LYS A 139 16.13 10.05 9.87
N TYR A 140 16.67 8.84 9.81
CA TYR A 140 16.91 8.15 8.53
C TYR A 140 15.60 7.63 7.93
N LEU A 141 14.68 7.16 8.76
CA LEU A 141 13.34 6.76 8.31
C LEU A 141 12.57 7.96 7.75
N VAL A 142 12.66 9.12 8.42
CA VAL A 142 12.05 10.37 7.96
C VAL A 142 12.70 10.85 6.66
N ALA A 143 14.03 10.81 6.55
CA ALA A 143 14.73 11.16 5.32
C ALA A 143 14.31 10.26 4.15
N GLU A 144 14.18 8.94 4.39
CA GLU A 144 13.69 8.00 3.38
C GLU A 144 12.25 8.31 2.97
N TRP A 145 11.35 8.54 3.94
CA TRP A 145 9.97 8.93 3.67
C TRP A 145 9.88 10.20 2.82
N LEU A 146 10.63 11.25 3.17
CA LEU A 146 10.61 12.52 2.44
C LEU A 146 11.02 12.36 0.97
N ARG A 147 11.93 11.42 0.67
CA ARG A 147 12.35 11.09 -0.69
C ARG A 147 11.29 10.31 -1.47
N VAL A 148 10.57 9.40 -0.81
CA VAL A 148 9.65 8.45 -1.49
C VAL A 148 8.17 8.83 -1.41
N LYS A 149 7.78 9.74 -0.50
CA LYS A 149 6.37 10.07 -0.20
C LYS A 149 5.57 10.52 -1.41
N ASN A 150 6.20 11.07 -2.46
CA ASN A 150 5.53 11.60 -3.65
C ASN A 150 5.47 10.59 -4.81
N ASP A 151 6.20 9.48 -4.73
CA ASP A 151 6.18 8.41 -5.74
C ASP A 151 5.34 7.24 -5.21
N PRO A 152 4.19 6.89 -5.83
CA PRO A 152 3.32 5.82 -5.33
C PRO A 152 4.02 4.46 -5.17
N LEU A 153 4.89 4.09 -6.10
CA LEU A 153 5.58 2.79 -6.09
C LEU A 153 6.65 2.75 -5.00
N MET A 154 7.42 3.83 -4.85
CA MET A 154 8.41 3.92 -3.77
C MET A 154 7.75 4.05 -2.40
N ARG A 155 6.61 4.76 -2.30
CA ARG A 155 5.79 4.86 -1.09
C ARG A 155 5.27 3.48 -0.68
N GLN A 156 4.80 2.67 -1.62
CA GLN A 156 4.41 1.28 -1.36
C GLN A 156 5.59 0.48 -0.79
N THR A 157 6.78 0.64 -1.35
CA THR A 157 7.99 -0.04 -0.86
C THR A 157 8.31 0.35 0.57
N PHE A 158 8.20 1.63 0.93
CA PHE A 158 8.36 2.10 2.30
C PHE A 158 7.34 1.47 3.25
N ILE A 159 6.06 1.48 2.89
CA ILE A 159 4.98 0.91 3.72
C ILE A 159 5.22 -0.59 3.97
N ASN A 160 5.56 -1.33 2.92
CA ASN A 160 5.75 -2.77 3.01
C ASN A 160 7.04 -3.16 3.77
N LEU A 161 8.17 -2.50 3.46
CA LEU A 161 9.48 -2.91 3.97
C LEU A 161 9.87 -2.21 5.28
N VAL A 162 9.53 -0.93 5.42
CA VAL A 162 9.89 -0.13 6.61
C VAL A 162 8.83 -0.27 7.69
N LEU A 163 7.55 -0.09 7.35
CA LEU A 163 6.44 -0.19 8.32
C LEU A 163 5.98 -1.64 8.54
N GLY A 164 6.31 -2.56 7.63
CA GLY A 164 5.84 -3.94 7.71
C GLY A 164 4.32 -4.01 7.63
N GLU A 165 3.69 -3.07 6.92
CA GLU A 165 2.24 -2.97 6.80
C GLU A 165 1.80 -3.32 5.37
N PRO A 166 0.67 -4.01 5.19
CA PRO A 166 0.15 -4.28 3.86
C PRO A 166 -0.24 -2.96 3.19
N TYR A 167 0.34 -2.70 2.01
CA TYR A 167 -0.08 -1.57 1.21
C TYR A 167 -1.49 -1.77 0.68
N GLU A 168 -2.36 -0.81 1.00
CA GLU A 168 -3.66 -0.64 0.37
C GLU A 168 -3.53 0.50 -0.62
N ASP A 169 -3.70 0.21 -1.91
CA ASP A 169 -3.77 1.25 -2.92
C ASP A 169 -5.07 2.02 -2.69
N ARG A 170 -5.00 3.06 -1.85
CA ARG A 170 -6.01 4.10 -1.74
C ARG A 170 -5.92 4.90 -3.03
N GLY A 171 -6.42 4.30 -4.10
CA GLY A 171 -6.07 4.66 -5.45
C GLY A 171 -6.11 6.16 -5.67
N GLU A 172 -5.03 6.68 -6.24
CA GLU A 172 -5.14 7.74 -7.23
C GLU A 172 -6.01 7.30 -8.43
N LYS A 173 -6.41 6.02 -8.47
CA LYS A 173 -7.52 5.49 -9.29
C LYS A 173 -8.93 5.85 -8.79
N ALA A 174 -9.09 6.50 -7.64
CA ALA A 174 -10.22 7.41 -7.47
C ALA A 174 -9.81 8.74 -8.13
N LEU A 175 -9.68 8.75 -9.46
CA LEU A 175 -9.86 10.02 -10.17
C LEU A 175 -11.20 10.53 -9.66
N SER A 176 -11.20 11.67 -8.96
CA SER A 176 -12.45 12.28 -8.54
C SER A 176 -13.34 12.36 -9.79
N GLU A 177 -14.63 12.10 -9.64
CA GLU A 177 -15.62 12.23 -10.72
C GLU A 177 -15.38 13.52 -11.52
N LYS A 178 -15.04 14.60 -10.80
CA LYS A 178 -14.63 15.89 -11.35
C LYS A 178 -13.41 15.83 -12.29
N ARG A 179 -12.33 15.12 -11.94
CA ARG A 179 -11.16 14.94 -12.82
C ARG A 179 -11.44 14.06 -14.04
N LEU A 180 -12.36 13.11 -13.94
CA LEU A 180 -12.82 12.34 -15.11
C LEU A 180 -13.63 13.22 -16.06
N LEU A 181 -14.56 14.01 -15.52
CA LEU A 181 -15.34 14.98 -16.27
C LEU A 181 -14.45 16.04 -16.95
N GLU A 182 -13.41 16.52 -16.28
CA GLU A 182 -12.44 17.47 -16.85
C GLU A 182 -11.62 16.88 -18.02
N ARG A 183 -11.58 15.55 -18.17
CA ARG A 183 -10.92 14.85 -19.28
C ARG A 183 -11.89 14.40 -20.38
N CYS A 184 -13.19 14.64 -20.21
CA CYS A 184 -14.16 14.34 -21.26
C CYS A 184 -13.95 15.30 -22.42
N GLU A 185 -13.78 14.74 -23.61
CA GLU A 185 -13.82 15.49 -24.86
C GLU A 185 -15.25 15.46 -25.41
N VAL A 186 -15.69 16.56 -26.02
CA VAL A 186 -17.02 16.62 -26.63
C VAL A 186 -16.98 15.83 -27.93
N TRP A 187 -17.56 14.63 -27.90
CA TRP A 187 -17.76 13.81 -29.09
C TRP A 187 -19.03 14.28 -29.82
N SER A 188 -18.96 14.44 -31.14
CA SER A 188 -20.07 14.98 -31.95
C SER A 188 -21.17 13.96 -32.23
N ALA A 189 -20.87 12.66 -32.18
CA ALA A 189 -21.86 11.62 -32.43
C ALA A 189 -22.75 11.37 -31.20
N GLU A 190 -24.01 11.03 -31.42
CA GLU A 190 -24.94 10.61 -30.38
C GLU A 190 -24.53 9.23 -29.86
N VAL A 191 -24.23 9.12 -28.56
CA VAL A 191 -23.85 7.87 -27.91
C VAL A 191 -24.98 7.46 -26.96
N PRO A 192 -25.58 6.27 -27.12
CA PRO A 192 -26.63 5.80 -26.22
C PRO A 192 -26.16 5.71 -24.76
N ASP A 193 -27.04 6.05 -23.81
CA ASP A 193 -26.76 6.05 -22.36
C ASP A 193 -26.23 4.70 -21.82
N GLY A 194 -26.54 3.59 -22.50
CA GLY A 194 -26.10 2.24 -22.12
C GLY A 194 -24.63 1.94 -22.45
N VAL A 195 -23.97 2.78 -23.25
CA VAL A 195 -22.58 2.59 -23.69
C VAL A 195 -21.62 2.98 -22.57
N ALA A 196 -20.75 2.04 -22.19
CA ALA A 196 -19.69 2.25 -21.20
C ALA A 196 -18.32 2.49 -21.85
N VAL A 197 -18.07 1.89 -23.01
CA VAL A 197 -16.80 1.97 -23.75
C VAL A 197 -17.06 2.08 -25.24
N LEU A 198 -16.30 2.94 -25.92
CA LEU A 198 -16.25 3.01 -27.39
C LEU A 198 -14.97 2.34 -27.89
N ILE A 199 -15.07 1.56 -28.96
CA ILE A 199 -13.95 0.92 -29.64
C ILE A 199 -14.03 1.31 -31.11
N ALA A 200 -12.94 1.83 -31.67
CA ALA A 200 -12.81 2.06 -33.11
C ALA A 200 -12.02 0.90 -33.73
N GLY A 201 -12.68 0.13 -34.61
CA GLY A 201 -12.04 -0.81 -35.52
C GLY A 201 -11.73 -0.12 -36.84
N ILE A 202 -10.52 -0.29 -37.35
CA ILE A 202 -10.14 0.22 -38.67
C ILE A 202 -9.77 -0.98 -39.53
N ASP A 203 -10.52 -1.18 -40.60
CA ASP A 203 -10.19 -2.14 -41.66
C ASP A 203 -9.50 -1.42 -42.81
N THR A 204 -8.38 -1.97 -43.26
CA THR A 204 -7.54 -1.37 -44.30
C THR A 204 -7.77 -2.10 -45.62
N GLN A 205 -8.19 -1.37 -46.63
CA GLN A 205 -8.38 -1.85 -48.00
C GLN A 205 -7.38 -1.15 -48.93
N ASP A 206 -7.23 -1.66 -50.16
CA ASP A 206 -6.22 -1.14 -51.11
C ASP A 206 -6.41 0.34 -51.48
N ASP A 207 -7.64 0.87 -51.38
CA ASP A 207 -8.01 2.22 -51.79
C ASP A 207 -8.58 3.09 -50.66
N ARG A 208 -8.92 2.51 -49.50
CA ARG A 208 -9.63 3.20 -48.41
C ARG A 208 -9.40 2.56 -47.04
N PHE A 209 -9.71 3.33 -46.01
CA PHE A 209 -9.89 2.85 -44.64
C PHE A 209 -11.37 2.86 -44.30
N GLU A 210 -11.88 1.74 -43.81
CA GLU A 210 -13.23 1.65 -43.24
C GLU A 210 -13.11 1.68 -41.72
N ILE A 211 -13.75 2.65 -41.09
CA ILE A 211 -13.68 2.90 -39.66
C ILE A 211 -15.07 2.62 -39.08
N GLU A 212 -15.16 1.63 -38.19
CA GLU A 212 -16.36 1.38 -37.40
C GLU A 212 -16.11 1.72 -35.94
N VAL A 213 -16.96 2.57 -35.36
CA VAL A 213 -16.98 2.86 -33.93
C VAL A 213 -18.15 2.12 -33.30
N THR A 214 -17.83 1.20 -32.39
CA THR A 214 -18.81 0.39 -31.67
C THR A 214 -18.82 0.73 -30.19
N GLY A 215 -19.99 1.03 -29.66
CA GLY A 215 -20.23 1.19 -28.23
C GLY A 215 -20.56 -0.14 -27.58
N TRP A 216 -19.99 -0.41 -26.41
CA TRP A 216 -20.19 -1.61 -25.61
C TRP A 216 -20.74 -1.26 -24.24
N GLY A 217 -21.77 -2.00 -23.83
CA GLY A 217 -22.49 -1.84 -22.57
C GLY A 217 -22.42 -3.07 -21.69
N ARG A 218 -23.33 -3.16 -20.72
CA ARG A 218 -23.44 -4.33 -19.84
C ARG A 218 -23.90 -5.56 -20.63
N ASN A 219 -23.47 -6.74 -20.17
CA ASN A 219 -23.87 -8.03 -20.74
C ASN A 219 -23.55 -8.17 -22.25
N GLU A 220 -22.46 -7.57 -22.71
CA GLU A 220 -22.01 -7.63 -24.12
C GLU A 220 -23.00 -7.00 -25.11
N GLU A 221 -23.94 -6.16 -24.63
CA GLU A 221 -24.77 -5.35 -25.50
C GLU A 221 -23.89 -4.35 -26.27
N SER A 222 -24.14 -4.22 -27.57
CA SER A 222 -23.35 -3.35 -28.45
C SER A 222 -24.22 -2.53 -29.39
N TRP A 223 -23.72 -1.35 -29.72
CA TRP A 223 -24.35 -0.41 -30.64
C TRP A 223 -23.31 0.05 -31.66
N SER A 224 -23.66 0.05 -32.94
CA SER A 224 -22.87 0.75 -33.95
C SER A 224 -23.13 2.26 -33.76
N VAL A 225 -22.08 3.00 -33.44
CA VAL A 225 -22.14 4.42 -33.06
C VAL A 225 -21.81 5.32 -34.24
N ALA A 226 -20.78 4.96 -35.01
CA ALA A 226 -20.41 5.67 -36.22
C ALA A 226 -19.73 4.72 -37.20
N PHE A 227 -19.90 5.01 -38.48
CA PHE A 227 -19.18 4.35 -39.57
C PHE A 227 -18.68 5.42 -40.52
N ASP A 228 -17.41 5.36 -40.89
CA ASP A 228 -16.79 6.30 -41.80
C ASP A 228 -15.87 5.57 -42.78
N VAL A 229 -15.66 6.18 -43.95
CA VAL A 229 -14.80 5.65 -45.00
C VAL A 229 -13.90 6.77 -45.49
N GLU A 230 -12.60 6.66 -45.22
CA GLU A 230 -11.61 7.60 -45.73
C GLU A 230 -10.86 6.98 -46.92
N GLU A 231 -10.98 7.60 -48.09
CA GLU A 231 -10.22 7.24 -49.28
C GLU A 231 -8.75 7.64 -49.10
N SER A 232 -7.83 6.72 -49.39
CA SER A 232 -6.40 7.05 -49.40
C SER A 232 -6.11 7.94 -50.62
N TRP A 233 -5.50 9.10 -50.39
CA TRP A 233 -5.28 10.13 -51.41
C TRP A 233 -4.66 9.58 -52.70
N SER A 234 -5.24 9.99 -53.83
CA SER A 234 -4.64 9.88 -55.16
C SER A 234 -3.25 10.54 -55.17
N VAL A 235 -2.24 9.77 -55.58
CA VAL A 235 -0.89 10.25 -55.88
C VAL A 235 -0.99 11.35 -56.94
N ALA A 236 -0.57 12.57 -56.60
CA ALA A 236 -0.24 13.60 -57.58
C ALA A 236 1.22 13.46 -58.01
#